data_AF-A0A6G8NGE4-F1
#
_entry.id   AF-A0A6G8NGE4-F1
#
_cell.length_a   1.000
_cell.length_b   1.000
_cell.length_c   1.000
_cell.angle_alpha   90.00
_cell.angle_beta   90.00
_cell.angle_gamma   90.00
#
_symmetry.space_group_name_H-M   'P 1'
#
loop_
_entity.id
_entity.type
_entity.pdbx_description
1 polymer ?
#
loop_
_entity_poly.entity_id
_entity_poly.type
_entity_poly.pdbx_seq_one_letter_code
_entity_poly.pdbx_strand_id
1 'polypeptide(L)'
;MQEPAVFKVVSGDGEVHAENLSSTAAFQMASFLVTNRNLQHVRTEPMATPVKPTGQIVAPHIVATATPLPHIEPGKERDALREAVEAHLDASARLDDANQAVDRARAFVAARQAEVDALQVEHDREVQASGETLAAILKAGGITASAGHAVDRSALTNAEIRRNTARVALEHLAAEQTAAGSAHTSAESFVRLAVMAVKRANVAEMVKRLDEVKAQFTALATAIDAARFSDVPVTPEAELAMRIEIPAVDEAARGWHRYSAALRDDPEAVWEDFA
;
A
#
# COMPACT_ATOMS: atom_id res chain seq x y z
N MET A 1 60.16 -1.66 29.13
CA MET A 1 60.01 -0.88 27.88
C MET A 1 58.75 -1.40 27.21
N GLN A 2 57.70 -0.58 27.09
CA GLN A 2 56.48 -0.98 26.38
C GLN A 2 56.78 -0.97 24.88
N GLU A 3 56.51 -2.07 24.19
CA GLU A 3 56.57 -2.12 22.74
C GLU A 3 55.63 -1.04 22.16
N PRO A 4 56.05 -0.29 21.12
CA PRO A 4 55.19 0.72 20.51
C PRO A 4 53.93 0.03 19.98
N ALA A 5 52.76 0.58 20.31
CA ALA A 5 51.49 0.03 19.85
C ALA A 5 51.45 0.01 18.31
N VAL A 6 51.38 -1.20 17.75
CA VAL A 6 51.39 -1.45 16.31
C VAL A 6 49.96 -1.58 15.81
N PHE A 7 49.63 -0.82 14.75
CA PHE A 7 48.31 -0.75 14.16
C PHE A 7 48.31 -1.28 12.73
N LYS A 8 47.13 -1.71 12.29
CA LYS A 8 46.80 -2.04 10.91
C LYS A 8 45.58 -1.24 10.47
N VAL A 9 45.48 -0.99 9.17
CA VAL A 9 44.35 -0.28 8.56
C VAL A 9 43.52 -1.29 7.79
N VAL A 10 42.25 -1.39 8.18
CA VAL A 10 41.32 -2.39 7.67
C VAL A 10 40.11 -1.68 7.07
N SER A 11 39.65 -2.12 5.91
CA SER A 11 38.40 -1.65 5.30
C SER A 11 37.16 -2.37 5.87
N GLY A 12 35.97 -1.88 5.52
CA GLY A 12 34.70 -2.43 6.02
C GLY A 12 34.47 -3.90 5.66
N ASP A 13 34.98 -4.34 4.52
CA ASP A 13 34.98 -5.72 4.01
C ASP A 13 35.98 -6.67 4.70
N GLY A 14 36.85 -6.15 5.58
CA GLY A 14 37.86 -6.93 6.29
C GLY A 14 39.18 -7.11 5.54
N GLU A 15 39.39 -6.40 4.43
CA GLU A 15 40.70 -6.36 3.77
C GLU A 15 41.68 -5.48 4.57
N VAL A 16 42.92 -5.97 4.73
CA VAL A 16 43.99 -5.23 5.41
C VAL A 16 44.83 -4.50 4.38
N HIS A 17 44.80 -3.17 4.39
CA HIS A 17 45.49 -2.32 3.41
C HIS A 17 46.92 -1.96 3.83
N ALA A 18 47.19 -1.97 5.13
CA ALA A 18 48.52 -1.71 5.67
C ALA A 18 48.67 -2.29 7.09
N GLU A 19 49.86 -2.77 7.42
CA GLU A 19 50.20 -3.37 8.72
C GLU A 19 51.49 -2.74 9.26
N ASN A 20 51.82 -3.02 10.52
CA ASN A 20 53.04 -2.54 11.17
C ASN A 20 53.17 -1.00 11.28
N LEU A 21 52.04 -0.30 11.44
CA LEU A 21 52.02 1.16 11.49
C LEU A 21 52.05 1.70 12.93
N SER A 22 52.70 2.85 13.13
CA SER A 22 52.47 3.67 14.32
C SER A 22 51.07 4.27 14.29
N SER A 23 50.54 4.71 15.43
CA SER A 23 49.22 5.34 15.52
C SER A 23 49.06 6.52 14.54
N THR A 24 50.07 7.38 14.43
CA THR A 24 50.08 8.52 13.50
C THR A 24 50.08 8.07 12.04
N ALA A 25 50.89 7.07 11.69
CA ALA A 25 50.96 6.54 10.32
C ALA A 25 49.66 5.81 9.93
N ALA A 26 49.05 5.08 10.86
CA ALA A 26 47.76 4.42 10.67
C ALA A 26 46.63 5.43 10.44
N PHE A 27 46.60 6.53 11.19
CA PHE A 27 45.61 7.60 10.99
C PHE A 27 45.78 8.30 9.64
N GLN A 28 47.02 8.63 9.25
CA GLN A 28 47.30 9.24 7.95
C GLN A 28 46.92 8.33 6.79
N MET A 29 47.25 7.03 6.90
CA MET A 29 46.89 6.03 5.90
C MET A 29 45.37 5.83 5.82
N ALA A 30 44.67 5.78 6.96
CA ALA A 30 43.21 5.70 6.98
C ALA A 30 42.56 6.93 6.33
N SER A 31 43.03 8.14 6.64
CA SER A 31 42.58 9.37 5.98
C SER A 31 42.85 9.35 4.48
N PHE A 32 44.02 8.87 4.05
CA PHE A 32 44.36 8.74 2.64
C PHE A 32 43.43 7.76 1.92
N LEU A 33 43.13 6.60 2.52
CA LEU A 33 42.25 5.59 1.93
C LEU A 33 40.80 6.04 1.84
N VAL A 34 40.30 6.79 2.84
CA VAL A 34 38.97 7.41 2.78
C VAL A 34 38.93 8.49 1.70
N THR A 35 39.93 9.37 1.65
CA THR A 35 39.91 10.55 0.76
C THR A 35 40.20 10.21 -0.70
N ASN A 36 41.12 9.29 -0.97
CA ASN A 36 41.61 9.02 -2.33
C ASN A 36 41.08 7.72 -2.94
N ARG A 37 40.69 6.73 -2.13
CA ARG A 37 40.13 5.46 -2.62
C ARG A 37 38.63 5.31 -2.34
N ASN A 38 38.01 6.28 -1.68
CA ASN A 38 36.60 6.27 -1.29
C ASN A 38 36.18 4.97 -0.59
N LEU A 39 37.10 4.37 0.17
CA LEU A 39 36.83 3.15 0.91
C LEU A 39 35.93 3.51 2.09
N GLN A 40 34.71 2.99 2.09
CA GLN A 40 33.78 3.18 3.20
C GLN A 40 34.20 2.31 4.40
N HIS A 41 34.01 2.86 5.61
CA HIS A 41 34.25 2.15 6.87
C HIS A 41 35.71 1.69 7.11
N VAL A 42 36.69 2.48 6.64
CA VAL A 42 38.11 2.27 6.99
C VAL A 42 38.33 2.56 8.47
N ARG A 43 39.02 1.64 9.15
CA ARG A 43 39.32 1.75 10.58
C ARG A 43 40.75 1.31 10.88
N THR A 44 41.32 1.91 11.91
CA THR A 44 42.62 1.54 12.46
C THR A 44 42.42 0.57 13.62
N GLU A 45 42.92 -0.66 13.51
CA GLU A 45 42.84 -1.66 14.57
C GLU A 45 44.24 -1.98 15.11
N PRO A 46 44.38 -2.33 16.40
CA PRO A 46 45.61 -2.92 16.91
C PRO A 46 45.93 -4.23 16.16
N MET A 47 47.21 -4.50 15.92
CA MET A 47 47.64 -5.67 15.14
C MET A 47 47.19 -7.00 15.75
N ALA A 48 47.14 -7.07 17.08
CA ALA A 48 46.68 -8.23 17.85
C ALA A 48 45.17 -8.51 17.76
N THR A 49 44.37 -7.58 17.23
CA THR A 49 42.93 -7.75 17.08
C THR A 49 42.63 -8.60 15.84
N PRO A 50 41.95 -9.74 15.94
CA PRO A 50 41.56 -10.51 14.76
C PRO A 50 40.62 -9.68 13.88
N VAL A 51 40.92 -9.62 12.58
CA VAL A 51 40.13 -8.84 11.62
C VAL A 51 38.76 -9.49 11.50
N LYS A 52 37.72 -8.79 11.98
CA LYS A 52 36.34 -9.20 11.76
C LYS A 52 35.77 -8.34 10.63
N PRO A 53 35.15 -8.93 9.59
CA PRO A 53 34.38 -8.14 8.65
C PRO A 53 33.27 -7.46 9.45
N THR A 54 33.25 -6.13 9.40
CA THR A 54 32.05 -5.40 9.83
C THR A 54 31.01 -5.70 8.79
N GLY A 55 30.10 -6.64 9.10
CA GLY A 55 28.94 -6.87 8.26
C GLY A 55 28.35 -5.52 7.89
N GLN A 56 28.20 -5.28 6.58
CA GLN A 56 27.59 -4.05 6.08
C GLN A 56 26.39 -3.77 6.98
N ILE A 57 26.40 -2.62 7.67
CA ILE A 57 25.17 -2.10 8.25
C ILE A 57 24.38 -1.58 7.05
N VAL A 58 23.87 -2.53 6.26
CA VAL A 58 22.74 -2.28 5.38
C VAL A 58 21.66 -1.87 6.35
N ALA A 59 21.15 -0.65 6.21
CA ALA A 59 19.95 -0.21 6.90
C ALA A 59 18.95 -1.39 6.88
N PRO A 60 18.32 -1.77 8.01
CA PRO A 60 17.49 -2.95 8.06
C PRO A 60 16.55 -2.89 6.87
N HIS A 61 16.68 -3.86 5.96
CA HIS A 61 15.70 -4.01 4.90
C HIS A 61 14.38 -4.06 5.62
N ILE A 62 13.53 -3.04 5.43
CA ILE A 62 12.12 -3.18 5.74
C ILE A 62 11.68 -4.24 4.75
N VAL A 63 11.78 -5.50 5.17
CA VAL A 63 11.11 -6.62 4.53
C VAL A 63 9.65 -6.35 4.86
N ALA A 64 9.05 -5.46 4.07
CA ALA A 64 7.61 -5.46 3.88
C ALA A 64 7.29 -6.92 3.62
N THR A 65 6.59 -7.56 4.55
CA THR A 65 6.14 -8.94 4.42
C THR A 65 5.54 -9.07 3.04
N ALA A 66 6.31 -9.67 2.13
CA ALA A 66 6.03 -9.59 0.72
C ALA A 66 4.85 -10.50 0.49
N THR A 67 3.64 -9.92 0.49
CA THR A 67 2.50 -10.55 -0.17
C THR A 67 3.02 -10.99 -1.53
N PRO A 68 2.97 -12.31 -1.84
CA PRO A 68 3.51 -12.80 -3.09
C PRO A 68 2.86 -11.99 -4.21
N LEU A 69 3.70 -11.34 -5.03
CA LEU A 69 3.17 -10.59 -6.16
C LEU A 69 2.41 -11.56 -7.06
N PRO A 70 1.29 -11.13 -7.65
CA PRO A 70 0.61 -11.93 -8.66
C PRO A 70 1.60 -12.26 -9.77
N HIS A 71 1.51 -13.49 -10.29
CA HIS A 71 2.32 -13.87 -11.45
C HIS A 71 1.81 -13.11 -12.66
N ILE A 72 2.54 -12.06 -13.04
CA ILE A 72 2.28 -11.27 -14.24
C ILE A 72 3.35 -11.66 -15.26
N GLU A 73 2.92 -11.91 -16.50
CA GLU A 73 3.85 -12.19 -17.59
C GLU A 73 4.80 -11.00 -17.81
N PRO A 74 6.12 -11.24 -17.98
CA PRO A 74 7.06 -10.16 -18.24
C PRO A 74 6.66 -9.31 -19.45
N GLY A 75 6.63 -7.98 -19.29
CA GLY A 75 6.20 -7.05 -20.33
C GLY A 75 4.69 -6.79 -20.37
N LYS A 76 3.91 -7.42 -19.49
CA LYS A 76 2.46 -7.20 -19.32
C LYS A 76 2.08 -6.45 -18.06
N GLU A 77 3.06 -5.93 -17.31
CA GLU A 77 2.84 -5.25 -16.04
C GLU A 77 1.97 -4.00 -16.19
N ARG A 78 2.13 -3.26 -17.29
CA ARG A 78 1.33 -2.07 -17.60
C ARG A 78 -0.13 -2.41 -17.94
N ASP A 79 -0.33 -3.44 -18.75
CA ASP A 79 -1.66 -3.94 -19.08
C ASP A 79 -2.39 -4.44 -17.82
N ALA A 80 -1.69 -5.19 -16.96
CA ALA A 80 -2.22 -5.66 -15.68
C ALA A 80 -2.53 -4.52 -14.70
N LEU A 81 -1.72 -3.45 -14.68
CA LEU A 81 -2.01 -2.25 -13.90
C LEU A 81 -3.26 -1.53 -14.41
N ARG A 82 -3.43 -1.41 -15.74
CA ARG A 82 -4.62 -0.81 -16.35
C ARG A 82 -5.88 -1.57 -15.96
N GLU A 83 -5.87 -2.90 -16.11
CA GLU A 83 -6.98 -3.76 -15.71
C GLU A 83 -7.29 -3.63 -14.20
N ALA A 84 -6.26 -3.57 -13.35
CA ALA A 84 -6.45 -3.40 -11.92
C ALA A 84 -7.09 -2.04 -11.55
N VAL A 85 -6.67 -0.96 -12.22
CA VAL A 85 -7.24 0.38 -12.01
C VAL A 85 -8.69 0.43 -12.50
N GLU A 86 -8.99 -0.13 -13.67
CA GLU A 86 -10.36 -0.24 -14.19
C GLU A 86 -11.27 -1.05 -13.25
N ALA A 87 -10.79 -2.21 -12.77
CA ALA A 87 -11.52 -3.03 -11.81
C ALA A 87 -11.75 -2.30 -10.47
N HIS A 88 -10.79 -1.49 -10.02
CA HIS A 88 -10.94 -0.66 -8.83
C HIS A 88 -12.01 0.44 -9.01
N LEU A 89 -12.04 1.11 -10.17
CA LEU A 89 -13.06 2.11 -10.49
C LEU A 89 -14.46 1.50 -10.57
N ASP A 90 -14.60 0.36 -11.25
CA ASP A 90 -15.88 -0.39 -11.32
C ASP A 90 -16.32 -0.86 -9.92
N ALA A 91 -15.41 -1.41 -9.11
CA ALA A 91 -15.73 -1.83 -7.74
C ALA A 91 -16.13 -0.64 -6.84
N SER A 92 -15.50 0.52 -7.02
CA SER A 92 -15.88 1.76 -6.32
C SER A 92 -17.29 2.20 -6.71
N ALA A 93 -17.61 2.24 -8.01
CA ALA A 93 -18.93 2.62 -8.49
C ALA A 93 -20.02 1.67 -7.96
N ARG A 94 -19.77 0.36 -7.98
CA ARG A 94 -20.69 -0.64 -7.43
C ARG A 94 -20.91 -0.49 -5.92
N LEU A 95 -19.87 -0.13 -5.17
CA LEU A 95 -19.97 0.14 -3.75
C LEU A 95 -20.85 1.38 -3.49
N ASP A 96 -20.66 2.45 -4.28
CA ASP A 96 -21.50 3.65 -4.18
C ASP A 96 -22.96 3.37 -4.51
N ASP A 97 -23.24 2.59 -5.57
CA ASP A 97 -24.59 2.16 -5.93
C ASP A 97 -25.23 1.31 -4.82
N ALA A 98 -24.48 0.38 -4.23
CA ALA A 98 -24.94 -0.45 -3.12
C ALA A 98 -25.24 0.38 -1.87
N ASN A 99 -24.40 1.37 -1.55
CA ASN A 99 -24.63 2.32 -0.46
C ASN A 99 -25.95 3.09 -0.66
N GLN A 100 -26.15 3.66 -1.86
CA GLN A 100 -27.37 4.38 -2.19
C GLN A 100 -28.62 3.48 -2.19
N ALA A 101 -28.50 2.22 -2.63
CA ALA A 101 -29.59 1.25 -2.59
C ALA A 101 -30.00 0.92 -1.15
N VAL A 102 -29.03 0.68 -0.26
CA VAL A 102 -29.28 0.43 1.17
C VAL A 102 -29.93 1.63 1.83
N ASP A 103 -29.47 2.85 1.57
CA ASP A 103 -30.06 4.05 2.18
C ASP A 103 -31.51 4.30 1.71
N ARG A 104 -31.79 4.10 0.42
CA ARG A 104 -33.17 4.14 -0.10
C ARG A 104 -34.04 3.05 0.52
N ALA A 105 -33.51 1.83 0.68
CA ALA A 105 -34.24 0.73 1.30
C ALA A 105 -34.52 0.98 2.78
N ARG A 106 -33.59 1.59 3.53
CA ARG A 106 -33.80 2.02 4.93
C ARG A 106 -34.94 3.04 5.03
N ALA A 107 -34.93 4.06 4.17
CA ALA A 107 -36.00 5.04 4.11
C ALA A 107 -37.36 4.41 3.79
N PHE A 108 -37.37 3.43 2.86
CA PHE A 108 -38.59 2.69 2.52
C PHE A 108 -39.11 1.85 3.70
N VAL A 109 -38.24 1.13 4.41
CA VAL A 109 -38.60 0.37 5.62
C VAL A 109 -39.15 1.29 6.71
N ALA A 110 -38.54 2.46 6.92
CA ALA A 110 -39.04 3.46 7.87
C ALA A 110 -40.45 3.95 7.49
N ALA A 111 -40.69 4.22 6.20
CA ALA A 111 -42.02 4.59 5.71
C ALA A 111 -43.06 3.46 5.90
N ARG A 112 -42.67 2.19 5.68
CA ARG A 112 -43.55 1.04 5.96
C ARG A 112 -43.83 0.87 7.45
N GLN A 113 -42.85 1.13 8.32
CA GLN A 113 -43.06 1.10 9.77
C GLN A 113 -44.04 2.20 10.21
N ALA A 114 -43.91 3.41 9.69
CA ALA A 114 -44.85 4.50 9.99
C ALA A 114 -46.29 4.17 9.55
N GLU A 115 -46.47 3.47 8.42
CA GLU A 115 -47.78 2.98 7.99
C GLU A 115 -48.36 1.95 9.00
N VAL A 116 -47.54 1.00 9.46
CA VAL A 116 -47.94 0.03 10.48
C VAL A 116 -48.33 0.74 11.78
N ASP A 117 -47.54 1.72 12.21
CA ASP A 117 -47.80 2.47 13.44
C ASP A 117 -49.13 3.25 13.34
N ALA A 118 -49.40 3.88 12.19
CA ALA A 118 -50.66 4.59 11.95
C ALA A 118 -51.87 3.64 11.96
N LEU A 119 -51.78 2.48 11.28
CA LEU A 119 -52.85 1.48 11.26
C LEU A 119 -53.06 0.81 12.62
N GLN A 120 -51.99 0.64 13.41
CA GLN A 120 -52.09 0.12 14.77
C GLN A 120 -52.87 1.10 15.66
N VAL A 121 -52.54 2.40 15.59
CA VAL A 121 -53.27 3.44 16.34
C VAL A 121 -54.75 3.46 15.97
N GLU A 122 -55.08 3.33 14.69
CA GLU A 122 -56.48 3.31 14.25
C GLU A 122 -57.20 2.03 14.71
N HIS A 123 -56.56 0.87 14.59
CA HIS A 123 -57.09 -0.39 15.09
C HIS A 123 -57.35 -0.34 16.61
N ASP A 124 -56.41 0.21 17.39
CA ASP A 124 -56.57 0.34 18.84
C ASP A 124 -57.76 1.25 19.21
N ARG A 125 -57.99 2.33 18.44
CA ARG A 125 -59.17 3.19 18.59
C ARG A 125 -60.47 2.46 18.25
N GLU A 126 -60.50 1.68 17.17
CA GLU A 126 -61.67 0.88 16.79
C GLU A 126 -61.99 -0.17 17.85
N VAL A 127 -60.97 -0.85 18.40
CA VAL A 127 -61.12 -1.79 19.52
C VAL A 127 -61.68 -1.09 20.75
N GLN A 128 -61.17 0.09 21.10
CA GLN A 128 -61.68 0.85 22.24
C GLN A 128 -63.15 1.26 22.02
N ALA A 129 -63.48 1.83 20.87
CA ALA A 129 -64.83 2.27 20.54
C ALA A 129 -65.83 1.09 20.50
N SER A 130 -65.41 -0.06 19.96
CA SER A 130 -66.18 -1.30 19.99
C SER A 130 -66.41 -1.79 21.42
N GLY A 131 -65.38 -1.74 22.28
CA GLY A 131 -65.48 -2.06 23.71
C GLY A 131 -66.44 -1.13 24.48
N GLU A 132 -66.39 0.17 24.23
CA GLU A 132 -67.31 1.16 24.81
C GLU A 132 -68.75 0.89 24.37
N THR A 133 -68.96 0.59 23.09
CA THR A 133 -70.27 0.25 22.51
C THR A 133 -70.82 -1.04 23.13
N LEU A 134 -70.01 -2.09 23.23
CA LEU A 134 -70.38 -3.34 23.90
C LEU A 134 -70.75 -3.12 25.37
N ALA A 135 -69.95 -2.34 26.10
CA ALA A 135 -70.22 -2.02 27.50
C ALA A 135 -71.54 -1.23 27.66
N ALA A 136 -71.85 -0.32 26.74
CA ALA A 136 -73.11 0.43 26.74
C ALA A 136 -74.32 -0.49 26.46
N ILE A 137 -74.22 -1.39 25.49
CA ILE A 137 -75.28 -2.36 25.15
C ILE A 137 -75.57 -3.29 26.34
N LEU A 138 -74.52 -3.79 27.00
CA LEU A 138 -74.65 -4.64 28.19
C LEU A 138 -75.33 -3.91 29.35
N LYS A 139 -74.97 -2.65 29.61
CA LYS A 139 -75.61 -1.81 30.64
C LYS A 139 -77.10 -1.57 30.36
N ALA A 140 -77.48 -1.45 29.08
CA ALA A 140 -78.86 -1.25 28.66
C ALA A 140 -79.73 -2.52 28.71
N GLY A 141 -79.19 -3.66 29.14
CA GLY A 141 -79.92 -4.93 29.23
C GLY A 141 -80.09 -5.65 27.88
N GLY A 142 -79.34 -5.26 26.84
CA GLY A 142 -79.36 -5.91 25.54
C GLY A 142 -78.70 -7.29 25.59
N ILE A 143 -79.43 -8.35 25.21
CA ILE A 143 -78.97 -9.76 25.29
C ILE A 143 -78.18 -10.19 24.03
N THR A 144 -78.20 -9.41 22.96
CA THR A 144 -77.56 -9.78 21.70
C THR A 144 -76.42 -8.84 21.34
N ALA A 145 -75.18 -9.24 21.66
CA ALA A 145 -74.03 -8.76 20.92
C ALA A 145 -74.17 -9.32 19.50
N SER A 146 -74.64 -8.51 18.54
CA SER A 146 -74.76 -8.98 17.16
C SER A 146 -73.36 -9.39 16.66
N ALA A 147 -73.30 -10.44 15.85
CA ALA A 147 -72.07 -10.98 15.25
C ALA A 147 -71.30 -9.99 14.34
N GLY A 148 -71.71 -8.72 14.26
CA GLY A 148 -71.12 -7.66 13.44
C GLY A 148 -70.15 -6.72 14.18
N HIS A 149 -69.69 -7.03 15.40
CA HIS A 149 -68.66 -6.25 16.11
C HIS A 149 -67.24 -6.79 15.94
N ALA A 150 -66.98 -7.54 14.86
CA ALA A 150 -65.63 -7.96 14.52
C ALA A 150 -64.82 -6.75 14.03
N VAL A 151 -63.82 -6.33 14.81
CA VAL A 151 -62.84 -5.33 14.37
C VAL A 151 -61.94 -6.00 13.33
N ASP A 152 -61.87 -5.45 12.12
CA ASP A 152 -61.06 -6.00 11.05
C ASP A 152 -59.57 -5.69 11.29
N ARG A 153 -58.74 -6.74 11.33
CA ARG A 153 -57.27 -6.63 11.47
C ARG A 153 -56.55 -6.78 10.13
N SER A 154 -57.26 -7.09 9.04
CA SER A 154 -56.66 -7.45 7.76
C SER A 154 -55.72 -6.39 7.21
N ALA A 155 -56.08 -5.10 7.32
CA ALA A 155 -55.26 -3.97 6.87
C ALA A 155 -53.92 -3.88 7.64
N LEU A 156 -53.95 -4.05 8.97
CA LEU A 156 -52.77 -4.07 9.81
C LEU A 156 -51.86 -5.25 9.47
N THR A 157 -52.42 -6.46 9.37
CA THR A 157 -51.65 -7.66 9.01
C THR A 157 -51.01 -7.54 7.61
N ASN A 158 -51.72 -6.98 6.63
CA ASN A 158 -51.15 -6.71 5.31
C ASN A 158 -49.99 -5.70 5.36
N ALA A 159 -50.11 -4.64 6.17
CA ALA A 159 -49.03 -3.67 6.36
C ALA A 159 -47.81 -4.29 7.07
N GLU A 160 -48.03 -5.14 8.08
CA GLU A 160 -46.97 -5.89 8.77
C GLU A 160 -46.22 -6.81 7.79
N ILE A 161 -46.94 -7.52 6.92
CA ILE A 161 -46.34 -8.37 5.87
C ILE A 161 -45.47 -7.51 4.95
N ARG A 162 -46.00 -6.40 4.42
CA ARG A 162 -45.23 -5.49 3.54
C ARG A 162 -43.98 -4.94 4.22
N ARG A 163 -44.06 -4.55 5.50
CA ARG A 163 -42.91 -4.12 6.29
C ARG A 163 -41.88 -5.25 6.44
N ASN A 164 -42.32 -6.45 6.78
CA ASN A 164 -41.42 -7.60 6.97
C ASN A 164 -40.72 -7.97 5.65
N THR A 165 -41.44 -7.98 4.53
CA THR A 165 -40.84 -8.16 3.19
C THR A 165 -39.81 -7.07 2.88
N ALA A 166 -40.11 -5.80 3.21
CA ALA A 166 -39.16 -4.71 3.03
C ALA A 166 -37.90 -4.85 3.90
N ARG A 167 -38.03 -5.37 5.13
CA ARG A 167 -36.89 -5.67 6.01
C ARG A 167 -36.00 -6.78 5.45
N VAL A 168 -36.60 -7.87 4.98
CA VAL A 168 -35.85 -8.97 4.33
C VAL A 168 -35.11 -8.45 3.09
N ALA A 169 -35.76 -7.61 2.26
CA ALA A 169 -35.10 -6.99 1.11
C ALA A 169 -33.92 -6.09 1.53
N LEU A 170 -34.06 -5.33 2.62
CA LEU A 170 -32.96 -4.52 3.18
C LEU A 170 -31.80 -5.39 3.67
N GLU A 171 -32.06 -6.53 4.28
CA GLU A 171 -31.02 -7.48 4.72
C GLU A 171 -30.23 -8.02 3.52
N HIS A 172 -30.92 -8.37 2.41
CA HIS A 172 -30.25 -8.78 1.17
C HIS A 172 -29.37 -7.66 0.60
N LEU A 173 -29.87 -6.43 0.52
CA LEU A 173 -29.09 -5.28 0.02
C LEU A 173 -27.89 -4.97 0.93
N ALA A 174 -28.00 -5.14 2.25
CA ALA A 174 -26.88 -4.97 3.17
C ALA A 174 -25.81 -6.05 2.99
N ALA A 175 -26.20 -7.28 2.67
CA ALA A 175 -25.26 -8.33 2.30
C ALA A 175 -24.53 -8.00 0.99
N GLU A 176 -25.24 -7.49 -0.03
CA GLU A 176 -24.64 -7.02 -1.28
C GLU A 176 -23.67 -5.86 -1.06
N GLN A 177 -24.02 -4.88 -0.21
CA GLN A 177 -23.12 -3.79 0.18
C GLN A 177 -21.83 -4.31 0.82
N THR A 178 -21.94 -5.31 1.69
CA THR A 178 -20.77 -5.94 2.34
C THR A 178 -19.89 -6.66 1.33
N ALA A 179 -20.50 -7.37 0.37
CA ALA A 179 -19.77 -8.03 -0.71
C ALA A 179 -19.08 -7.01 -1.63
N ALA A 180 -19.76 -5.91 -1.98
CA ALA A 180 -19.20 -4.82 -2.76
C ALA A 180 -18.01 -4.16 -2.05
N GLY A 181 -18.11 -3.92 -0.74
CA GLY A 181 -17.01 -3.36 0.06
C GLY A 181 -15.79 -4.28 0.12
N SER A 182 -16.03 -5.59 0.21
CA SER A 182 -14.96 -6.60 0.16
C SER A 182 -14.29 -6.63 -1.22
N ALA A 183 -15.08 -6.55 -2.30
CA ALA A 183 -14.56 -6.49 -3.67
C ALA A 183 -13.72 -5.23 -3.90
N HIS A 184 -14.17 -4.06 -3.43
CA HIS A 184 -13.42 -2.81 -3.51
C HIS A 184 -12.08 -2.89 -2.78
N THR A 185 -12.06 -3.43 -1.56
CA THR A 185 -10.81 -3.64 -0.78
C THR A 185 -9.84 -4.58 -1.49
N SER A 186 -10.37 -5.63 -2.12
CA SER A 186 -9.57 -6.56 -2.91
C SER A 186 -8.99 -5.87 -4.16
N ALA A 187 -9.80 -5.09 -4.88
CA ALA A 187 -9.36 -4.36 -6.06
C ALA A 187 -8.27 -3.33 -5.73
N GLU A 188 -8.41 -2.61 -4.60
CA GLU A 188 -7.37 -1.68 -4.12
C GLU A 188 -6.05 -2.42 -3.83
N SER A 189 -6.14 -3.60 -3.23
CA SER A 189 -4.97 -4.46 -2.98
C SER A 189 -4.31 -4.90 -4.28
N PHE A 190 -5.09 -5.26 -5.30
CA PHE A 190 -4.57 -5.60 -6.63
C PHE A 190 -3.86 -4.44 -7.31
N VAL A 191 -4.42 -3.22 -7.25
CA VAL A 191 -3.74 -2.00 -7.77
C VAL A 191 -2.38 -1.82 -7.11
N ARG A 192 -2.31 -1.94 -5.78
CA ARG A 192 -1.03 -1.82 -5.04
C ARG A 192 0.00 -2.85 -5.49
N LEU A 193 -0.41 -4.11 -5.71
CA LEU A 193 0.47 -5.18 -6.17
C LEU A 193 0.91 -4.97 -7.62
N ALA A 194 0.02 -4.52 -8.51
CA ALA A 194 0.35 -4.20 -9.90
C ALA A 194 1.35 -3.04 -10.01
N VAL A 195 1.17 -1.97 -9.21
CA VAL A 195 2.14 -0.88 -9.11
C VAL A 195 3.52 -1.39 -8.68
N MET A 196 3.57 -2.32 -7.71
CA MET A 196 4.85 -2.92 -7.30
C MET A 196 5.49 -3.75 -8.42
N ALA A 197 4.71 -4.46 -9.23
CA ALA A 197 5.21 -5.22 -10.37
C ALA A 197 5.83 -4.30 -11.43
N VAL A 198 5.15 -3.22 -11.81
CA VAL A 198 5.67 -2.21 -12.76
C VAL A 198 7.00 -1.63 -12.28
N LYS A 199 7.09 -1.25 -11.00
CA LYS A 199 8.36 -0.74 -10.45
C LYS A 199 9.48 -1.76 -10.50
N ARG A 200 9.21 -3.04 -10.22
CA ARG A 200 10.22 -4.10 -10.31
C ARG A 200 10.70 -4.29 -11.74
N ALA A 201 9.79 -4.23 -12.73
CA ALA A 201 10.14 -4.28 -14.13
C ALA A 201 11.07 -3.11 -14.51
N ASN A 202 10.71 -1.87 -14.12
CA ASN A 202 11.55 -0.69 -14.37
C ASN A 202 12.92 -0.79 -13.68
N VAL A 203 12.98 -1.26 -12.43
CA VAL A 203 14.27 -1.47 -11.75
C VAL A 203 15.11 -2.52 -12.48
N ALA A 204 14.49 -3.61 -12.97
CA ALA A 204 15.21 -4.63 -13.74
C ALA A 204 15.77 -4.06 -15.06
N GLU A 205 15.05 -3.16 -15.71
CA GLU A 205 15.54 -2.44 -16.89
C GLU A 205 16.69 -1.49 -16.54
N MET A 206 16.56 -0.71 -15.45
CA MET A 206 17.64 0.15 -14.95
C MET A 206 18.90 -0.64 -14.62
N VAL A 207 18.76 -1.83 -14.02
CA VAL A 207 19.89 -2.72 -13.71
C VAL A 207 20.59 -3.17 -15.00
N LYS A 208 19.85 -3.60 -16.02
CA LYS A 208 20.43 -3.95 -17.32
C LYS A 208 21.20 -2.79 -17.93
N ARG A 209 20.60 -1.59 -17.93
CA ARG A 209 21.24 -0.37 -18.44
C ARG A 209 22.48 0.01 -17.61
N LEU A 210 22.43 -0.18 -16.29
CA LEU A 210 23.57 0.06 -15.41
C LEU A 210 24.73 -0.89 -15.72
N ASP A 211 24.46 -2.16 -16.00
CA ASP A 211 25.49 -3.12 -16.40
C ASP A 211 26.15 -2.73 -17.72
N GLU A 212 25.38 -2.25 -18.70
CA GLU A 212 25.90 -1.74 -19.97
C GLU A 212 26.77 -0.49 -19.77
N VAL A 213 26.28 0.50 -19.01
CA VAL A 213 27.03 1.73 -18.71
C VAL A 213 28.29 1.42 -17.91
N LYS A 214 28.22 0.48 -16.96
CA LYS A 214 29.38 0.03 -16.20
C LYS A 214 30.44 -0.60 -17.11
N ALA A 215 30.05 -1.42 -18.09
CA ALA A 215 30.97 -1.98 -19.06
C ALA A 215 31.66 -0.88 -19.89
N GLN A 216 30.89 0.11 -20.37
CA GLN A 216 31.42 1.25 -21.13
C GLN A 216 32.37 2.11 -20.29
N PHE A 217 31.96 2.46 -19.07
CA PHE A 217 32.78 3.22 -18.12
C PHE A 217 34.09 2.49 -17.82
N THR A 218 34.03 1.19 -17.54
CA THR A 218 35.23 0.39 -17.23
C THR A 218 36.19 0.35 -18.44
N ALA A 219 35.66 0.21 -19.66
CA ALA A 219 36.48 0.24 -20.88
C ALA A 219 37.15 1.62 -21.09
N LEU A 220 36.43 2.72 -20.88
CA LEU A 220 36.99 4.07 -21.00
C LEU A 220 38.01 4.39 -19.90
N ALA A 221 37.69 4.06 -18.64
CA ALA A 221 38.57 4.28 -17.50
C ALA A 221 39.87 3.48 -17.64
N THR A 222 39.79 2.21 -18.07
CA THR A 222 40.99 1.39 -18.34
C THR A 222 41.82 1.92 -19.51
N ALA A 223 41.20 2.48 -20.55
CA ALA A 223 41.94 3.11 -21.65
C ALA A 223 42.67 4.38 -21.20
N ILE A 224 42.02 5.23 -20.40
CA ILE A 224 42.63 6.44 -19.81
C ILE A 224 43.78 6.05 -18.88
N ASP A 225 43.56 5.06 -18.02
CA ASP A 225 44.59 4.56 -17.10
C ASP A 225 45.74 3.89 -17.85
N ALA A 226 45.48 3.20 -18.96
CA ALA A 226 46.53 2.62 -19.81
C ALA A 226 47.36 3.68 -20.55
N ALA A 227 46.76 4.82 -20.90
CA ALA A 227 47.45 5.91 -21.60
C ALA A 227 48.65 6.45 -20.82
N ARG A 228 48.60 6.41 -19.47
CA ARG A 228 49.72 6.79 -18.59
C ARG A 228 50.97 5.92 -18.78
N PHE A 229 50.80 4.68 -19.24
CA PHE A 229 51.90 3.74 -19.53
C PHE A 229 52.38 3.83 -20.98
N SER A 230 51.78 4.70 -21.79
CA SER A 230 52.10 4.94 -23.20
C SER A 230 52.52 6.40 -23.45
N ASP A 231 53.18 7.02 -22.46
CA ASP A 231 53.70 8.40 -22.52
C ASP A 231 52.64 9.51 -22.72
N VAL A 232 51.37 9.22 -22.46
CA VAL A 232 50.29 10.23 -22.46
C VAL A 232 50.02 10.71 -21.03
N PRO A 233 50.24 12.00 -20.72
CA PRO A 233 49.96 12.53 -19.39
C PRO A 233 48.45 12.58 -19.13
N VAL A 234 48.03 12.04 -17.98
CA VAL A 234 46.63 12.10 -17.52
C VAL A 234 46.36 13.48 -16.92
N THR A 235 45.27 14.12 -17.33
CA THR A 235 44.84 15.42 -16.80
C THR A 235 44.03 15.25 -15.51
N PRO A 236 44.01 16.26 -14.61
CA PRO A 236 43.15 16.24 -13.41
C PRO A 236 41.66 16.05 -13.73
N GLU A 237 41.21 16.53 -14.89
CA GLU A 237 39.84 16.34 -15.39
C GLU A 237 39.55 14.87 -15.69
N ALA A 238 40.51 14.13 -16.24
CA ALA A 238 40.38 12.70 -16.48
C ALA A 238 40.36 11.90 -15.16
N GLU A 239 41.16 12.31 -14.17
CA GLU A 239 41.11 11.71 -12.82
C GLU A 239 39.78 11.94 -12.10
N LEU A 240 39.19 13.14 -12.26
CA LEU A 240 37.86 13.45 -11.74
C LEU A 240 36.76 12.66 -12.47
N ALA A 241 36.83 12.54 -13.79
CA ALA A 241 35.85 11.79 -14.59
C ALA A 241 35.83 10.28 -14.29
N MET A 242 36.92 9.72 -13.78
CA MET A 242 36.99 8.33 -13.30
C MET A 242 36.39 8.13 -11.89
N ARG A 243 35.94 9.20 -11.22
CA ARG A 243 35.25 9.10 -9.92
C ARG A 243 33.75 9.02 -10.14
N ILE A 244 33.11 8.06 -9.45
CA ILE A 244 31.65 7.95 -9.41
C ILE A 244 31.16 8.62 -8.14
N GLU A 245 30.42 9.71 -8.28
CA GLU A 245 29.69 10.35 -7.19
C GLU A 245 28.23 9.90 -7.24
N ILE A 246 27.76 9.29 -6.15
CA ILE A 246 26.36 8.87 -6.02
C ILE A 246 25.63 9.94 -5.21
N PRO A 247 24.58 10.58 -5.76
CA PRO A 247 23.81 11.58 -5.04
C PRO A 247 23.04 10.96 -3.86
N ALA A 248 22.56 11.82 -2.96
CA ALA A 248 21.88 11.40 -1.73
C ALA A 248 20.60 10.58 -2.01
N VAL A 249 20.42 9.51 -1.23
CA VAL A 249 19.34 8.52 -1.38
C VAL A 249 17.94 9.13 -1.19
N ASP A 250 17.82 10.21 -0.41
CA ASP A 250 16.53 10.80 -0.03
C ASP A 250 15.79 11.48 -1.20
N GLU A 251 16.51 12.01 -2.19
CA GLU A 251 15.89 12.58 -3.40
C GLU A 251 15.34 11.48 -4.30
N ALA A 252 16.10 10.41 -4.51
CA ALA A 252 15.67 9.25 -5.28
C ALA A 252 14.45 8.57 -4.63
N ALA A 253 14.43 8.44 -3.30
CA ALA A 253 13.29 7.89 -2.58
C ALA A 253 12.00 8.72 -2.79
N ARG A 254 12.11 10.06 -2.74
CA ARG A 254 10.98 10.97 -3.04
C ARG A 254 10.51 10.84 -4.49
N GLY A 255 11.42 10.65 -5.45
CA GLY A 255 11.08 10.31 -6.84
C GLY A 255 10.21 9.04 -6.90
N TRP A 256 10.64 7.96 -6.26
CA TRP A 256 9.89 6.70 -6.21
C TRP A 256 8.51 6.84 -5.60
N HIS A 257 8.37 7.63 -4.53
CA HIS A 257 7.05 7.90 -3.94
C HIS A 257 6.12 8.68 -4.87
N ARG A 258 6.61 9.72 -5.55
CA ARG A 258 5.82 10.47 -6.54
C ARG A 258 5.39 9.60 -7.71
N TYR A 259 6.33 8.82 -8.25
CA TYR A 259 6.06 7.86 -9.31
C TYR A 259 5.03 6.81 -8.89
N SER A 260 5.10 6.33 -7.64
CA SER A 260 4.09 5.40 -7.08
C SER A 260 2.68 5.96 -7.10
N ALA A 261 2.55 7.25 -6.77
CA ALA A 261 1.26 7.92 -6.75
C ALA A 261 0.76 8.12 -8.18
N ALA A 262 1.63 8.60 -9.08
CA ALA A 262 1.31 8.77 -10.49
C ALA A 262 0.80 7.48 -11.14
N LEU A 263 1.44 6.33 -10.88
CA LEU A 263 1.02 5.04 -11.42
C LEU A 263 -0.39 4.58 -11.00
N ARG A 264 -0.93 5.09 -9.89
CA ARG A 264 -2.30 4.75 -9.48
C ARG A 264 -3.34 5.49 -10.28
N ASP A 265 -2.99 6.69 -10.74
CA ASP A 265 -3.88 7.59 -11.48
C ASP A 265 -3.69 7.42 -12.99
N ASP A 266 -2.45 7.18 -13.42
CA ASP A 266 -2.04 6.99 -14.81
C ASP A 266 -1.14 5.74 -14.94
N PRO A 267 -1.68 4.61 -15.44
CA PRO A 267 -0.91 3.41 -15.70
C PRO A 267 0.25 3.58 -16.69
N GLU A 268 0.29 4.66 -17.47
CA GLU A 268 1.33 4.95 -18.46
C GLU A 268 2.42 5.89 -17.92
N ALA A 269 2.32 6.36 -16.68
CA ALA A 269 3.33 7.25 -16.09
C ALA A 269 4.75 6.66 -16.24
N VAL A 270 5.73 7.48 -16.62
CA VAL A 270 7.11 7.04 -16.86
C VAL A 270 8.02 7.51 -15.72
N TRP A 271 9.06 6.74 -15.39
CA TRP A 271 9.92 7.06 -14.24
C TRP A 271 10.69 8.37 -14.42
N GLU A 272 11.14 8.64 -15.65
CA GLU A 272 11.97 9.77 -16.04
C GLU A 272 11.33 11.12 -15.72
N ASP A 273 10.00 11.20 -15.67
CA ASP A 273 9.27 12.43 -15.34
C ASP A 273 9.33 12.78 -13.84
N PHE A 274 9.82 11.86 -13.00
CA PHE A 274 9.85 11.99 -11.54
C PHE A 274 11.25 11.81 -10.92
N ALA A 275 12.22 11.42 -11.76
CA ALA A 275 13.61 11.17 -11.42
C ALA A 275 14.40 12.45 -11.12
#